data_AF-A0A2E6BZD7-F1
#
_entry.id   AF-A0A2E6BZD7-F1
#
_cell.length_a   1.000
_cell.length_b   1.000
_cell.length_c   1.000
_cell.angle_alpha   90.00
_cell.angle_beta   90.00
_cell.angle_gamma   90.00
#
_symmetry.space_group_name_H-M   'P 1'
#
loop_
_entity.id
_entity.type
_entity.pdbx_description
1 polymer ?
#
loop_
_entity_poly.entity_id
_entity_poly.type
_entity_poly.pdbx_seq_one_letter_code
_entity_poly.pdbx_strand_id
1 'polypeptide(L)'
;MSWCWWCCHAFDGEPLQMPRRHDPLRNKFTTQGHFCSWSCMKAFAVDKFGVNAGSVICGNIVCYRKQKYDKIGSVPMAPNRFRLIEFGGDMTIEEFRANSLRDEGVSKHVETSAHVERLIPFTSAIEEASMTMAGAKKRDNDDDPTPGLKLKRTKPLKKTHASLEDALGLVIKPKQLSQEKPL
;
A
#
# COMPACT_ATOMS: atom_id res chain seq x y z
N MET A 1 -23.95 19.94 -0.45
CA MET A 1 -22.58 20.44 -0.71
C MET A 1 -21.58 19.44 -0.17
N SER A 2 -20.58 19.07 -0.98
CA SER A 2 -19.48 18.18 -0.59
C SER A 2 -18.15 18.92 -0.74
N TRP A 3 -17.11 18.45 -0.04
CA TRP A 3 -15.78 19.07 -0.04
C TRP A 3 -14.78 18.16 -0.76
N CYS A 4 -13.93 18.76 -1.60
CA CYS A 4 -12.95 18.01 -2.37
C CYS A 4 -11.68 17.75 -1.53
N TRP A 5 -11.25 16.49 -1.46
CA TRP A 5 -10.03 16.08 -0.73
C TRP A 5 -8.72 16.66 -1.31
N TRP A 6 -8.71 17.11 -2.57
CA TRP A 6 -7.51 17.71 -3.18
C TRP A 6 -7.51 19.23 -3.05
N CYS A 7 -8.47 19.91 -3.67
CA CYS A 7 -8.50 21.37 -3.68
C CYS A 7 -9.05 21.98 -2.39
N CYS A 8 -9.59 21.19 -1.44
CA CYS A 8 -10.09 21.67 -0.15
C CYS A 8 -11.20 22.73 -0.25
N HIS A 9 -11.98 22.71 -1.33
CA HIS A 9 -13.06 23.65 -1.59
C HIS A 9 -14.40 22.92 -1.78
N ALA A 10 -15.49 23.65 -1.51
CA ALA A 10 -16.83 23.19 -1.81
C ALA A 10 -17.05 23.10 -3.31
N PHE A 11 -17.90 22.17 -3.72
CA PHE A 11 -18.31 22.05 -5.11
C PHE A 11 -19.72 21.50 -5.20
N ASP A 12 -20.33 21.79 -6.35
CA ASP A 12 -21.69 21.38 -6.66
C ASP A 12 -21.73 20.17 -7.58
N GLY A 13 -22.77 19.35 -7.39
CA GLY A 13 -23.01 18.10 -8.09
C GLY A 13 -22.50 16.85 -7.35
N GLU A 14 -22.61 15.71 -8.03
CA GLU A 14 -22.27 14.41 -7.43
C GLU A 14 -20.76 14.29 -7.17
N PRO A 15 -20.33 13.97 -5.94
CA PRO A 15 -18.92 13.78 -5.62
C PRO A 15 -18.39 12.50 -6.26
N LEU A 16 -17.26 12.61 -6.94
CA LEU A 16 -16.54 11.43 -7.42
C LEU A 16 -15.77 10.80 -6.26
N GLN A 17 -15.73 9.48 -6.22
CA GLN A 17 -14.95 8.72 -5.24
C GLN A 17 -13.77 8.04 -5.93
N MET A 18 -12.60 8.03 -5.28
CA MET A 18 -11.39 7.46 -5.87
C MET A 18 -11.38 5.94 -5.73
N PRO A 19 -11.23 5.16 -6.82
CA PRO A 19 -11.14 3.70 -6.77
C PRO A 19 -9.75 3.25 -6.30
N ARG A 20 -9.59 3.00 -5.00
CA ARG A 20 -8.33 2.54 -4.40
C ARG A 20 -7.96 1.12 -4.85
N ARG A 21 -8.96 0.25 -5.02
CA ARG A 21 -8.78 -1.13 -5.47
C ARG A 21 -9.90 -1.53 -6.42
N HIS A 22 -9.60 -2.37 -7.39
CA HIS A 22 -10.56 -2.99 -8.30
C HIS A 22 -10.45 -4.52 -8.17
N ASP A 23 -11.58 -5.19 -7.96
CA ASP A 23 -11.69 -6.66 -8.10
C ASP A 23 -12.25 -6.98 -9.49
N PRO A 24 -11.41 -7.44 -10.44
CA PRO A 24 -11.83 -7.66 -11.83
C PRO A 24 -12.80 -8.84 -11.98
N LEU A 25 -12.84 -9.78 -11.03
CA LEU A 25 -13.74 -10.94 -11.11
C LEU A 25 -15.19 -10.54 -10.79
N ARG A 26 -15.37 -9.57 -9.88
CA ARG A 26 -16.67 -9.09 -9.43
C ARG A 26 -17.04 -7.73 -10.01
N ASN A 27 -16.18 -7.12 -10.82
CA ASN A 27 -16.29 -5.74 -11.30
C ASN A 27 -16.63 -4.74 -10.18
N LYS A 28 -16.04 -4.97 -9.00
CA LYS A 28 -16.33 -4.19 -7.80
C LYS A 28 -15.16 -3.28 -7.46
N PHE A 29 -15.44 -2.01 -7.19
CA PHE A 29 -14.43 -1.06 -6.74
C PHE A 29 -14.51 -0.84 -5.23
N THR A 30 -13.34 -0.71 -4.62
CA THR A 30 -13.22 -0.15 -3.27
C THR A 30 -12.87 1.31 -3.41
N THR A 31 -13.79 2.19 -3.04
CA THR A 31 -13.70 3.64 -3.24
C THR A 31 -13.44 4.39 -1.93
N GLN A 32 -12.85 5.58 -2.03
CA GLN A 32 -12.65 6.46 -0.89
C GLN A 32 -12.62 7.93 -1.30
N GLY A 33 -12.96 8.80 -0.35
CA GLY A 33 -12.89 10.24 -0.48
C GLY A 33 -13.92 10.85 -1.42
N HIS A 34 -13.92 12.18 -1.47
CA HIS A 34 -14.79 12.98 -2.33
C HIS A 34 -13.95 13.94 -3.17
N PHE A 35 -14.21 13.97 -4.47
CA PHE A 35 -13.46 14.76 -5.44
C PHE A 35 -14.40 15.52 -6.37
N CYS A 36 -14.04 16.76 -6.69
CA CYS A 36 -14.80 17.61 -7.62
C CYS A 36 -14.57 17.24 -9.10
N SER A 37 -13.44 16.63 -9.43
CA SER A 37 -13.06 16.28 -10.80
C SER A 37 -12.12 15.07 -10.85
N TRP A 38 -12.04 14.42 -12.01
CA TRP A 38 -11.10 13.33 -12.26
C TRP A 38 -9.65 13.79 -12.11
N SER A 39 -9.38 15.06 -12.42
CA SER A 39 -8.07 15.68 -12.29
C SER A 39 -7.62 15.81 -10.84
N CYS A 40 -8.52 16.26 -9.96
CA CYS A 40 -8.26 16.33 -8.51
C CYS A 40 -8.04 14.93 -7.92
N MET A 41 -8.84 13.95 -8.36
CA MET A 41 -8.70 12.57 -7.95
C MET A 41 -7.32 11.99 -8.34
N LYS A 42 -6.89 12.22 -9.58
CA LYS A 42 -5.59 11.78 -10.07
C LYS A 42 -4.43 12.44 -9.33
N ALA A 43 -4.48 13.76 -9.12
CA ALA A 43 -3.44 14.49 -8.41
C ALA A 43 -3.29 13.97 -6.97
N PHE A 44 -4.41 13.79 -6.26
CA PHE A 44 -4.40 13.19 -4.91
C PHE A 44 -3.82 11.77 -4.89
N ALA A 45 -4.18 10.94 -5.86
CA ALA A 45 -3.68 9.57 -5.94
C ALA A 45 -2.15 9.52 -6.08
N VAL A 46 -1.59 10.38 -6.95
CA VAL A 46 -0.14 10.45 -7.17
C VAL A 46 0.58 11.03 -5.96
N ASP A 47 0.06 12.10 -5.37
CA ASP A 47 0.67 12.77 -4.20
C ASP A 47 0.68 11.87 -2.96
N LYS A 48 -0.45 11.21 -2.65
CA LYS A 48 -0.60 10.43 -1.42
C LYS A 48 0.07 9.07 -1.47
N PHE A 49 0.03 8.38 -2.62
CA PHE A 49 0.47 6.98 -2.75
C PHE A 49 1.78 6.82 -3.53
N GLY A 50 2.35 7.92 -4.04
CA GLY A 50 3.57 7.92 -4.83
C GLY A 50 3.43 7.18 -6.16
N VAL A 51 4.55 6.89 -6.81
CA VAL A 51 4.59 6.35 -8.17
C VAL A 51 4.04 4.93 -8.26
N ASN A 52 4.36 4.07 -7.29
CA ASN A 52 3.99 2.65 -7.35
C ASN A 52 2.49 2.43 -7.13
N ALA A 53 1.99 2.73 -5.94
CA ALA A 53 0.57 2.55 -5.64
C ALA A 53 -0.30 3.58 -6.36
N GLY A 54 0.18 4.81 -6.56
CA GLY A 54 -0.54 5.84 -7.30
C GLY A 54 -0.75 5.49 -8.77
N SER A 55 0.20 4.84 -9.45
CA SER A 55 0.02 4.42 -10.85
C SER A 55 -1.07 3.35 -11.01
N VAL A 56 -1.16 2.39 -10.08
CA VAL A 56 -2.23 1.38 -10.05
C VAL A 56 -3.59 2.05 -9.84
N ILE A 57 -3.68 3.00 -8.90
CA ILE A 57 -4.90 3.76 -8.66
C ILE A 57 -5.28 4.58 -9.90
N CYS A 58 -4.31 5.20 -10.59
CA CYS A 58 -4.57 5.92 -11.84
C CYS A 58 -5.15 4.98 -12.93
N GLY A 59 -4.66 3.75 -13.03
CA GLY A 59 -5.27 2.73 -13.90
C GLY A 59 -6.72 2.43 -13.50
N ASN A 60 -6.97 2.24 -12.21
CA ASN A 60 -8.33 2.01 -11.68
C ASN A 60 -9.26 3.21 -11.96
N ILE A 61 -8.75 4.46 -11.92
CA ILE A 61 -9.52 5.66 -12.25
C ILE A 61 -10.02 5.59 -13.70
N VAL A 62 -9.15 5.21 -14.64
CA VAL A 62 -9.54 5.07 -16.06
C VAL A 62 -10.56 3.94 -16.24
N CYS A 63 -10.36 2.80 -15.58
CA CYS A 63 -11.34 1.70 -15.60
C CYS A 63 -12.69 2.11 -15.02
N TYR A 64 -12.69 2.82 -13.88
CA TYR A 64 -13.89 3.31 -13.22
C TYR A 64 -14.63 4.34 -14.07
N ARG A 65 -13.90 5.27 -14.72
CA ARG A 65 -14.45 6.22 -15.68
C ARG A 65 -15.09 5.53 -16.89
N LYS A 66 -14.44 4.49 -17.42
CA LYS A 66 -15.00 3.66 -18.49
C LYS A 66 -16.30 2.99 -18.05
N GLN A 67 -16.37 2.43 -16.85
CA GLN A 67 -17.60 1.76 -16.41
C GLN A 67 -18.74 2.74 -16.09
N LYS A 68 -18.42 3.91 -15.50
CA LYS A 68 -19.43 4.88 -15.08
C LYS A 68 -19.96 5.74 -16.24
N TYR A 69 -19.11 6.11 -17.20
CA TYR A 69 -19.47 7.05 -18.27
C TYR A 69 -19.17 6.55 -19.70
N ASP A 70 -18.69 5.31 -19.89
CA ASP A 70 -18.23 4.75 -21.18
C ASP A 70 -17.13 5.57 -21.88
N LYS A 71 -16.49 6.49 -21.16
CA LYS A 71 -15.42 7.34 -21.70
C LYS A 71 -14.06 6.75 -21.35
N ILE A 72 -13.23 6.59 -22.38
CA ILE A 72 -11.83 6.18 -22.25
C ILE A 72 -10.98 7.35 -22.74
N GLY A 73 -10.05 7.80 -21.91
CA GLY A 73 -9.13 8.87 -22.27
C GLY A 73 -8.18 9.21 -21.15
N SER A 74 -7.11 9.93 -21.50
CA SER A 74 -6.16 10.43 -20.52
C SER A 74 -6.84 11.44 -19.60
N VAL A 75 -6.63 11.27 -18.30
CA VAL A 75 -7.09 12.23 -17.29
C VAL A 75 -5.94 13.20 -16.99
N PRO A 76 -6.11 14.52 -17.22
CA PRO A 76 -5.09 15.50 -16.86
C PRO A 76 -5.01 15.59 -15.33
N MET A 77 -3.81 15.80 -14.81
CA MET A 77 -3.58 15.96 -13.37
C MET A 77 -3.89 17.40 -12.96
N ALA A 78 -4.60 17.58 -11.84
CA ALA A 78 -4.83 18.92 -11.31
C ALA A 78 -3.50 19.57 -10.85
N PRO A 79 -3.43 20.91 -10.84
CA PRO A 79 -2.29 21.62 -10.28
C PRO A 79 -2.05 21.26 -8.80
N ASN A 80 -0.85 21.56 -8.29
CA ASN A 80 -0.55 21.39 -6.88
C ASN A 80 -1.46 22.30 -6.03
N ARG A 81 -2.04 21.76 -4.96
CA ARG A 81 -2.90 22.50 -4.03
C ARG A 81 -2.23 23.74 -3.44
N PHE A 82 -0.91 23.75 -3.30
CA PHE A 82 -0.17 24.93 -2.78
C PHE A 82 -0.15 26.12 -3.75
N ARG A 83 -0.64 25.96 -4.99
CA ARG A 83 -0.82 27.11 -5.90
C ARG A 83 -2.11 27.88 -5.64
N LEU A 84 -3.02 27.36 -4.83
CA LEU A 84 -4.23 28.08 -4.44
C LEU A 84 -3.88 29.21 -3.46
N ILE A 85 -4.54 30.35 -3.61
CA ILE A 85 -4.35 31.54 -2.75
C ILE A 85 -4.57 31.21 -1.27
N GLU A 86 -5.52 30.32 -0.94
CA GLU A 86 -5.81 29.91 0.44
C GLU A 86 -4.62 29.23 1.12
N PHE A 87 -3.68 28.68 0.34
CA PHE A 87 -2.44 28.06 0.83
C PHE A 87 -1.19 28.94 0.59
N GLY A 88 -1.37 30.19 0.13
CA GLY A 88 -0.28 31.13 -0.16
C GLY A 88 0.24 31.09 -1.60
N GLY A 89 -0.52 30.53 -2.52
CA GLY A 89 -0.22 30.52 -3.95
C GLY A 89 -0.79 31.72 -4.73
N ASP A 90 -0.72 31.62 -6.05
CA ASP A 90 -1.04 32.68 -7.02
C ASP A 90 -2.37 32.48 -7.75
N MET A 91 -2.98 31.29 -7.68
CA MET A 91 -4.19 30.95 -8.43
C MET A 91 -5.45 30.96 -7.56
N THR A 92 -6.55 31.46 -8.12
CA THR A 92 -7.89 31.33 -7.55
C THR A 92 -8.46 29.91 -7.73
N ILE A 93 -9.51 29.57 -6.99
CA ILE A 93 -10.20 28.28 -7.13
C ILE A 93 -10.82 28.07 -8.53
N GLU A 94 -11.24 29.15 -9.19
CA GLU A 94 -11.83 29.11 -10.52
C GLU A 94 -10.77 28.77 -11.58
N GLU A 95 -9.63 29.46 -11.53
CA GLU A 95 -8.47 29.18 -12.38
C GLU A 95 -7.93 27.76 -12.14
N PHE A 96 -7.88 27.32 -10.89
CA PHE A 96 -7.48 25.97 -10.54
C PHE A 96 -8.39 24.90 -11.19
N ARG A 97 -9.70 25.20 -11.30
CA ARG A 97 -10.69 24.28 -11.86
C ARG A 97 -10.87 24.43 -13.37
N ALA A 98 -10.35 25.49 -14.00
CA ALA A 98 -10.53 25.76 -15.43
C ALA A 98 -10.13 24.59 -16.34
N ASN A 99 -9.02 23.91 -16.03
CA ASN A 99 -8.52 22.75 -16.79
C ASN A 99 -8.90 21.40 -16.17
N SER A 100 -9.89 21.37 -15.28
CA SER A 100 -10.34 20.14 -14.63
C SER A 100 -11.19 19.30 -15.56
N LEU A 101 -10.90 18.01 -15.64
CA LEU A 101 -11.72 17.06 -16.37
C LEU A 101 -12.89 16.58 -15.50
N ARG A 102 -14.12 16.95 -15.90
CA ARG A 102 -15.37 16.42 -15.37
C ARG A 102 -16.17 15.82 -16.52
N ASP A 103 -16.74 14.64 -16.32
CA ASP A 103 -17.66 14.07 -17.29
C ASP A 103 -19.09 14.46 -16.92
N GLU A 104 -19.76 15.12 -17.85
CA GLU A 104 -21.19 15.39 -17.79
C GLU A 104 -21.91 14.33 -18.64
N GLY A 105 -22.93 13.70 -18.06
CA GLY A 105 -23.69 12.61 -18.67
C GLY A 105 -24.40 11.70 -17.66
N VAL A 106 -25.27 10.82 -18.16
CA VAL A 106 -25.98 9.82 -17.34
C VAL A 106 -24.96 8.81 -16.83
N SER A 107 -24.72 8.80 -15.52
CA SER A 107 -23.82 7.85 -14.90
C SER A 107 -24.45 6.47 -14.80
N LYS A 108 -23.74 5.44 -15.26
CA LYS A 108 -24.11 4.04 -14.99
C LYS A 108 -23.85 3.72 -13.52
N HIS A 109 -24.72 2.87 -12.96
CA HIS A 109 -24.50 2.32 -11.62
C HIS A 109 -23.28 1.38 -11.64
N VAL A 110 -22.33 1.62 -10.73
CA VAL A 110 -21.15 0.78 -10.54
C VAL A 110 -21.13 0.30 -9.10
N GLU A 111 -20.91 -1.00 -8.90
CA GLU A 111 -20.82 -1.57 -7.55
C GLU A 111 -19.57 -1.06 -6.84
N THR A 112 -19.79 -0.37 -5.72
CA THR A 112 -18.72 0.21 -4.91
C THR A 112 -18.83 -0.23 -3.45
N SER A 113 -17.69 -0.24 -2.77
CA SER A 113 -17.57 -0.46 -1.33
C SER A 113 -16.63 0.56 -0.73
N ALA A 114 -16.96 1.11 0.43
CA ALA A 114 -16.09 2.06 1.10
C ALA A 114 -14.78 1.37 1.54
N HIS A 115 -13.64 2.03 1.33
CA HIS A 115 -12.38 1.58 1.88
C HIS A 115 -12.37 1.72 3.40
N VAL A 116 -12.05 0.64 4.11
CA VAL A 116 -11.84 0.64 5.56
C VAL A 116 -10.35 0.56 5.83
N GLU A 117 -9.79 1.61 6.40
CA GLU A 117 -8.41 1.62 6.88
C GLU A 117 -8.34 0.85 8.20
N ARG A 118 -7.63 -0.28 8.20
CA ARG A 118 -7.38 -1.07 9.41
C ARG A 118 -6.20 -0.46 10.13
N LEU A 119 -6.50 0.37 11.13
CA LEU A 119 -5.49 0.90 12.04
C LEU A 119 -5.01 -0.25 12.94
N ILE A 120 -3.73 -0.61 12.84
CA ILE A 120 -3.10 -1.46 13.84
C ILE A 120 -2.78 -0.53 15.00
N PRO A 121 -3.34 -0.75 16.20
CA PRO A 121 -3.00 0.07 17.35
C PRO A 121 -1.50 -0.03 17.59
N PHE A 122 -0.86 1.12 17.82
CA PHE A 122 0.52 1.14 18.27
C PHE A 122 0.53 0.69 19.73
N THR A 123 0.75 -0.59 19.95
CA THR A 123 0.97 -1.15 21.29
C THR A 123 2.43 -0.98 21.64
N SER A 124 2.71 -0.55 22.87
CA SER A 124 4.10 -0.55 23.34
C SER A 124 4.58 -2.01 23.50
N ALA A 125 5.87 -2.28 23.33
CA ALA A 125 6.42 -3.63 23.53
C ALA A 125 6.11 -4.19 24.93
N ILE A 126 5.97 -3.31 25.93
CA ILE A 126 5.56 -3.66 27.29
C ILE A 126 4.10 -4.12 27.32
N GLU A 127 3.23 -3.42 26.60
CA GLU A 127 1.82 -3.75 26.48
C GLU A 127 1.61 -5.05 25.70
N GLU A 128 2.35 -5.28 24.62
CA GLU A 128 2.35 -6.53 23.86
C GLU A 128 2.82 -7.73 24.71
N ALA A 129 3.91 -7.56 25.47
CA ALA A 129 4.37 -8.56 26.42
C ALA A 129 3.32 -8.81 27.53
N SER A 130 2.66 -7.76 28.01
CA SER A 130 1.62 -7.90 29.03
C SER A 130 0.36 -8.61 28.50
N MET A 131 -0.07 -8.32 27.27
CA MET A 131 -1.23 -8.96 26.64
C MET A 131 -0.97 -10.42 26.29
N THR A 132 0.23 -10.77 25.82
CA THR A 132 0.63 -12.17 25.59
C THR A 132 0.70 -12.96 26.89
N MET A 133 1.20 -12.35 27.97
CA MET A 133 1.25 -12.96 29.31
C MET A 133 -0.15 -13.05 29.97
N ALA A 134 -1.04 -12.09 29.70
CA ALA A 134 -2.43 -12.11 30.17
C ALA A 134 -3.28 -13.14 29.40
N GLY A 135 -3.08 -13.27 28.08
CA GLY A 135 -3.72 -14.31 27.26
C GLY A 135 -3.22 -15.73 27.56
N ALA A 136 -2.06 -15.85 28.21
CA ALA A 136 -1.52 -17.12 28.70
C ALA A 136 -2.05 -17.53 30.09
N LYS A 137 -2.86 -16.70 30.77
CA LYS A 137 -3.44 -17.06 32.07
C LYS A 137 -4.72 -17.90 31.91
N LYS A 138 -4.56 -19.17 32.31
CA LYS A 138 -5.57 -20.18 32.69
C LYS A 138 -6.31 -20.92 31.57
N ARG A 139 -5.65 -21.96 31.07
CA ARG A 139 -6.30 -23.28 31.04
C ARG A 139 -5.83 -24.04 32.31
N ASP A 140 -6.52 -23.80 33.42
CA ASP A 140 -6.39 -24.62 34.64
C ASP A 140 -7.20 -25.89 34.42
N ASN A 141 -6.57 -26.89 33.81
CA ASN A 141 -6.81 -28.33 34.01
C ASN A 141 -6.00 -29.07 32.96
N ASP A 142 -4.87 -29.63 33.38
CA ASP A 142 -4.49 -31.03 33.17
C ASP A 142 -3.03 -31.20 33.60
N ASP A 143 -2.82 -32.19 34.47
CA ASP A 143 -1.55 -32.62 35.06
C ASP A 143 -0.52 -33.12 34.03
N ASP A 144 0.05 -32.24 33.20
CA ASP A 144 1.22 -32.59 32.38
C ASP A 144 2.08 -31.35 32.08
N PRO A 145 3.37 -31.31 32.47
CA PRO A 145 4.24 -30.17 32.21
C PRO A 145 4.61 -30.16 30.72
N THR A 146 3.74 -29.62 29.87
CA THR A 146 4.05 -29.52 28.44
C THR A 146 5.22 -28.55 28.22
N PRO A 147 6.30 -28.98 27.53
CA PRO A 147 7.46 -28.15 27.29
C PRO A 147 7.11 -27.11 26.21
N GLY A 148 7.52 -25.86 26.41
CA GLY A 148 7.36 -24.79 25.42
C GLY A 148 7.75 -25.26 24.01
N LEU A 149 6.97 -24.82 23.01
CA LEU A 149 7.05 -25.27 21.61
C LEU A 149 8.50 -25.31 21.10
N LYS A 150 9.16 -26.46 21.26
CA LYS A 150 10.48 -26.74 20.68
C LYS A 150 10.24 -27.47 19.38
N LEU A 151 10.72 -26.91 18.28
CA LEU A 151 10.69 -27.56 16.97
C LEU A 151 11.64 -28.79 17.01
N LYS A 152 11.13 -29.94 17.47
CA LYS A 152 11.90 -31.18 17.52
C LYS A 152 11.94 -31.81 16.12
N ARG A 153 13.13 -31.89 15.52
CA ARG A 153 13.36 -32.74 14.34
C ARG A 153 13.70 -34.15 14.82
N THR A 154 12.97 -35.15 14.33
CA THR A 154 13.20 -36.57 14.66
C THR A 154 14.44 -37.15 13.98
N LYS A 155 14.92 -36.51 12.91
CA LYS A 155 16.12 -36.90 12.18
C LYS A 155 17.15 -35.76 12.23
N PRO A 156 18.41 -36.02 12.61
CA PRO A 156 19.46 -35.00 12.55
C PRO A 156 19.60 -34.48 11.11
N LEU A 157 19.74 -33.17 10.95
CA LEU A 157 20.00 -32.58 9.62
C LEU A 157 21.28 -33.22 9.05
N LYS A 158 21.17 -33.82 7.86
CA LYS A 158 22.36 -34.16 7.08
C LYS A 158 23.05 -32.84 6.73
N LYS A 159 24.19 -32.55 7.37
CA LYS A 159 25.06 -31.44 7.00
C LYS A 159 25.66 -31.77 5.64
N THR A 160 25.08 -31.25 4.57
CA THR A 160 25.61 -31.47 3.22
C THR A 160 26.84 -30.62 2.94
N HIS A 161 27.00 -29.47 3.63
CA HIS A 161 28.20 -28.65 3.58
C HIS A 161 28.50 -28.14 4.99
N ALA A 162 29.58 -28.63 5.59
CA ALA A 162 29.98 -28.25 6.95
C ALA A 162 30.80 -26.95 6.99
N SER A 163 31.31 -26.49 5.84
CA SER A 163 32.17 -25.33 5.73
C SER A 163 31.73 -24.43 4.57
N LEU A 164 32.05 -23.13 4.67
CA LEU A 164 31.63 -22.11 3.70
C LEU A 164 32.27 -22.34 2.33
N GLU A 165 33.49 -22.90 2.34
CA GLU A 165 34.27 -23.26 1.18
C GLU A 165 33.58 -24.39 0.38
N ASP A 166 32.98 -25.36 1.08
CA ASP A 166 32.27 -26.49 0.48
C ASP A 166 30.90 -26.06 -0.08
N ALA A 167 30.21 -25.14 0.60
CA ALA A 167 28.96 -24.53 0.08
C ALA A 167 29.20 -23.64 -1.15
N LEU A 168 30.41 -23.06 -1.27
CA LEU A 168 30.82 -22.21 -2.38
C LEU A 168 31.65 -22.94 -3.47
N GLY A 169 31.93 -24.24 -3.29
CA GLY A 169 32.68 -25.05 -4.25
C GLY A 169 34.17 -24.65 -4.41
N LEU A 170 34.77 -24.06 -3.38
CA LEU A 170 36.13 -23.52 -3.42
C LEU A 170 37.16 -24.61 -3.07
N VAL A 171 38.05 -24.93 -4.02
CA VAL A 171 39.19 -25.84 -3.81
C VAL A 171 40.45 -25.03 -3.52
N ILE A 172 40.82 -24.90 -2.24
CA ILE A 172 42.06 -24.23 -1.83
C ILE A 172 43.21 -25.25 -1.90
N LYS A 173 44.15 -25.08 -2.83
CA LYS A 173 45.39 -25.87 -2.86
C LYS A 173 46.37 -25.33 -1.81
N PRO A 174 46.93 -26.16 -0.92
CA PRO A 174 47.90 -25.69 0.05
C PRO A 174 49.17 -25.21 -0.66
N LYS A 175 49.63 -24.02 -0.30
CA LYS A 175 50.88 -23.45 -0.79
C LYS A 175 52.04 -24.24 -0.17
N GLN A 176 52.86 -24.88 -0.98
CA GLN A 176 54.05 -25.58 -0.47
C GLN A 176 55.03 -24.54 0.07
N LEU A 177 55.29 -24.57 1.38
CA LEU A 177 56.40 -23.83 1.97
C LEU A 177 57.70 -24.53 1.53
N SER A 178 58.47 -23.85 0.68
CA SER A 178 59.84 -24.21 0.38
C SER A 178 60.64 -24.21 1.68
N GLN A 179 61.14 -25.39 2.08
CA GLN A 179 62.09 -25.50 3.19
C GLN A 179 63.39 -24.83 2.77
N GLU A 180 63.77 -23.76 3.45
CA GLU A 180 65.12 -23.21 3.38
C GLU A 180 66.10 -24.28 3.88
N LYS A 181 67.04 -24.68 3.01
CA LYS A 181 68.09 -25.63 3.32
C LYS A 181 69.19 -24.91 4.11
N PRO A 182 69.53 -25.31 5.35
CA PRO A 182 70.65 -24.72 6.06
C PRO A 182 71.97 -25.35 5.59
N LEU A 183 72.99 -24.49 5.46
CA LEU A 183 74.41 -24.67 5.06
C LEU A 183 74.82 -25.97 4.35
#